data_AF-A0A1J8PL73-F1
#
_entry.id   AF-A0A1J8PL73-F1
#
_cell.length_a   1.000
_cell.length_b   1.000
_cell.length_c   1.000
_cell.angle_alpha   90.00
_cell.angle_beta   90.00
_cell.angle_gamma   90.00
#
_symmetry.space_group_name_H-M   'P 1'
#
loop_
_entity.id
_entity.type
_entity.pdbx_description
1 polymer ?
#
loop_
_entity_poly.entity_id
_entity_poly.type
_entity_poly.pdbx_seq_one_letter_code
_entity_poly.pdbx_strand_id
1 'polypeptide(L)'
;MHSSQFTSAANYIGKKAVVVGACNSGHDIAQDFFNHDFDITMYQRSSTFVITAQTAAKMLGDLYREGFPVELADTYNTSLPNAVLRRLSQRTVPVFAQTNDKDTLDGLAKVGFKTNLSPHGAGIFPLFFDRGGG
;
A
#
# COMPACT_ATOMS: atom_id res chain seq x y z
N MET A 1 -3.16 -11.76 -18.96
CA MET A 1 -2.90 -10.33 -19.17
C MET A 1 -2.06 -9.84 -18.00
N HIS A 2 -1.01 -9.06 -18.27
CA HIS A 2 -0.24 -8.39 -17.21
C HIS A 2 -0.85 -7.02 -16.89
N SER A 3 -0.70 -6.52 -15.67
CA SER A 3 -1.30 -5.23 -15.25
C SER A 3 -0.88 -4.06 -16.13
N SER A 4 0.36 -4.08 -16.64
CA SER A 4 0.89 -3.05 -17.55
C SER A 4 0.18 -2.97 -18.91
N GLN A 5 -0.63 -3.97 -19.27
CA GLN A 5 -1.42 -4.01 -20.50
C GLN A 5 -2.92 -3.87 -20.24
N PHE A 6 -3.33 -3.84 -18.97
CA PHE A 6 -4.72 -3.64 -18.59
C PHE A 6 -5.08 -2.16 -18.71
N THR A 7 -6.21 -1.88 -19.34
CA THR A 7 -6.72 -0.52 -19.55
C THR A 7 -8.08 -0.30 -18.91
N SER A 8 -9.00 -1.26 -19.07
CA SER A 8 -10.31 -1.26 -18.43
C SER A 8 -10.98 -2.63 -18.49
N ALA A 9 -11.78 -2.94 -17.47
CA ALA A 9 -12.63 -4.12 -17.35
C ALA A 9 -13.75 -4.15 -18.41
N ALA A 10 -14.19 -2.99 -18.91
CA ALA A 10 -15.21 -2.88 -19.96
C ALA A 10 -14.83 -3.63 -21.25
N ASN A 11 -13.54 -3.86 -21.50
CA ASN A 11 -13.07 -4.62 -22.67
C ASN A 11 -13.32 -6.13 -22.55
N TYR A 12 -13.84 -6.61 -21.41
CA TYR A 12 -13.97 -8.02 -21.10
C TYR A 12 -15.40 -8.44 -20.72
N ILE A 13 -16.42 -7.61 -20.97
CA ILE A 13 -17.83 -7.91 -20.60
C ILE A 13 -18.22 -9.31 -21.06
N GLY A 14 -18.88 -10.05 -20.16
CA GLY A 14 -19.32 -11.43 -20.40
C GLY A 14 -18.27 -12.51 -20.15
N LYS A 15 -17.04 -12.13 -19.74
CA LYS A 15 -16.01 -13.08 -19.29
C LYS A 15 -16.00 -13.23 -17.77
N LYS A 16 -15.35 -14.28 -17.28
CA LYS A 16 -14.98 -14.42 -15.86
C LYS A 16 -13.58 -13.88 -15.63
N ALA A 17 -13.33 -13.29 -14.48
CA ALA A 17 -12.04 -12.67 -14.17
C ALA A 17 -11.49 -13.16 -12.82
N VAL A 18 -10.17 -13.38 -12.80
CA VAL A 18 -9.40 -13.64 -11.58
C VAL A 18 -8.19 -12.72 -11.61
N VAL A 19 -8.00 -11.94 -10.54
CA VAL A 19 -6.82 -11.08 -10.37
C VAL A 19 -5.81 -11.79 -9.49
N VAL A 20 -4.61 -12.04 -10.01
CA VAL A 20 -3.52 -12.66 -9.26
C VAL A 20 -2.60 -11.57 -8.70
N GLY A 21 -2.65 -11.37 -7.39
CA GLY A 21 -1.94 -10.29 -6.69
C GLY A 21 -2.92 -9.38 -5.93
N ALA A 22 -2.45 -8.85 -4.79
CA ALA A 22 -3.25 -8.06 -3.85
C ALA A 22 -2.49 -6.83 -3.34
N CYS A 23 -1.66 -6.25 -4.19
CA CYS A 23 -1.02 -4.95 -3.98
C CYS A 23 -1.76 -3.90 -4.85
N ASN A 24 -1.26 -2.67 -4.94
CA ASN A 24 -1.86 -1.51 -5.61
C ASN A 24 -2.54 -1.87 -6.94
N SER A 25 -1.80 -2.29 -7.97
CA SER A 25 -2.40 -2.62 -9.27
C SER A 25 -3.40 -3.78 -9.22
N GLY A 26 -3.22 -4.74 -8.31
CA GLY A 26 -4.18 -5.82 -8.12
C GLY A 26 -5.51 -5.31 -7.57
N HIS A 27 -5.45 -4.41 -6.60
CA HIS A 27 -6.62 -3.73 -6.04
C HIS A 27 -7.32 -2.85 -7.08
N ASP A 28 -6.58 -2.02 -7.81
CA ASP A 28 -7.15 -1.12 -8.83
C ASP A 28 -7.89 -1.92 -9.92
N ILE A 29 -7.28 -3.00 -10.42
CA ILE A 29 -7.88 -3.86 -11.44
C ILE A 29 -9.10 -4.61 -10.88
N ALA A 30 -9.01 -5.15 -9.67
CA ALA A 30 -10.14 -5.85 -9.06
C ALA A 30 -11.32 -4.91 -8.79
N GLN A 31 -11.04 -3.68 -8.37
CA GLN A 31 -12.05 -2.65 -8.19
C GLN A 31 -12.70 -2.26 -9.51
N ASP A 32 -11.93 -2.11 -10.59
CA ASP A 32 -12.48 -1.81 -11.92
C ASP A 32 -13.40 -2.92 -12.43
N PHE A 33 -13.02 -4.20 -12.25
CA PHE A 33 -13.91 -5.33 -12.56
C PHE A 33 -15.17 -5.33 -11.69
N PHE A 34 -15.04 -5.09 -10.39
CA PHE A 34 -16.17 -5.02 -9.47
C PHE A 34 -17.16 -3.91 -9.87
N ASN A 35 -16.66 -2.73 -10.26
CA ASN A 35 -17.47 -1.60 -10.70
C ASN A 35 -18.20 -1.84 -12.04
N HIS A 36 -17.77 -2.85 -12.82
CA HIS A 36 -18.44 -3.28 -14.05
C HIS A 36 -19.28 -4.55 -13.85
N ASP A 37 -19.69 -4.84 -12.60
CA ASP A 37 -20.58 -5.95 -12.23
C ASP A 37 -20.05 -7.35 -12.58
N PHE A 38 -18.73 -7.53 -12.62
CA PHE A 38 -18.16 -8.86 -12.77
C PHE A 38 -18.17 -9.64 -11.46
N ASP A 39 -18.42 -10.94 -11.56
CA ASP A 39 -18.01 -11.91 -10.55
C ASP A 39 -16.48 -12.05 -10.60
N ILE A 40 -15.81 -11.32 -9.71
CA ILE A 40 -14.36 -11.20 -9.65
C ILE A 40 -13.80 -11.88 -8.39
N THR A 41 -12.74 -12.66 -8.58
CA THR A 41 -11.96 -13.22 -7.48
C THR A 41 -10.55 -12.64 -7.46
N MET A 42 -10.12 -12.13 -6.30
CA MET A 42 -8.73 -11.75 -6.07
C MET A 42 -7.99 -12.90 -5.36
N TYR A 43 -6.87 -13.34 -5.95
CA TYR A 43 -5.99 -14.34 -5.38
C TYR A 43 -4.73 -13.70 -4.82
N GLN A 44 -4.62 -13.68 -3.49
CA GLN A 44 -3.45 -13.17 -2.79
C GLN A 44 -2.33 -14.22 -2.76
N ARG A 45 -1.36 -14.08 -3.69
CA ARG A 45 -0.20 -14.98 -3.78
C ARG A 45 0.86 -14.76 -2.68
N SER A 46 0.93 -13.57 -2.10
CA SER A 46 1.87 -13.17 -1.05
C SER A 46 1.21 -12.14 -0.13
N SER A 47 1.68 -12.02 1.12
CA SER A 47 1.15 -11.00 2.02
C SER A 47 1.44 -9.58 1.53
N THR A 48 0.60 -8.63 1.93
CA THR A 48 0.67 -7.22 1.50
C THR A 48 0.91 -6.31 2.72
N PHE A 49 1.74 -5.28 2.57
CA PHE A 49 1.79 -4.21 3.57
C PHE A 49 0.57 -3.30 3.36
N VAL A 50 -0.26 -3.15 4.40
CA VAL A 50 -1.46 -2.30 4.35
C VAL A 50 -1.34 -1.22 5.41
N ILE A 51 -1.63 0.01 5.00
CA ILE A 51 -1.64 1.22 5.84
C ILE A 51 -2.86 2.04 5.44
N THR A 52 -3.53 2.68 6.41
CA THR A 52 -4.65 3.58 6.07
C THR A 52 -4.13 4.89 5.48
N ALA A 53 -4.93 5.52 4.62
CA ALA A 53 -4.61 6.84 4.09
C ALA A 53 -4.39 7.88 5.21
N GLN A 54 -5.12 7.77 6.31
CA GLN A 54 -4.97 8.66 7.46
C GLN A 54 -3.61 8.49 8.15
N THR A 55 -3.14 7.25 8.33
CA THR A 55 -1.81 6.99 8.91
C THR A 55 -0.70 7.44 7.95
N ALA A 56 -0.83 7.16 6.66
CA ALA A 56 0.13 7.65 5.66
C ALA A 56 0.20 9.19 5.63
N ALA A 57 -0.94 9.87 5.71
CA ALA A 57 -1.01 11.32 5.81
C ALA A 57 -0.37 11.85 7.09
N LYS A 58 -0.48 11.16 8.23
CA LYS A 58 0.25 11.55 9.46
C LYS A 58 1.76 11.38 9.34
N MET A 59 2.23 10.38 8.58
CA MET A 59 3.67 10.15 8.41
C MET A 59 4.36 11.22 7.55
N LEU A 60 3.67 11.72 6.52
CA LEU A 60 4.25 12.66 5.53
C LEU A 60 3.70 14.08 5.67
N GLY A 61 2.51 14.25 6.23
CA GLY A 61 1.74 15.48 6.19
C GLY A 61 2.36 16.63 6.99
N ASP A 62 3.19 16.37 7.99
CA ASP A 62 3.88 17.45 8.70
C ASP A 62 4.88 18.19 7.80
N LEU A 63 5.52 17.47 6.88
CA LEU A 63 6.47 18.01 5.90
C LEU A 63 5.75 18.47 4.62
N TYR A 64 4.85 17.65 4.08
CA TYR A 64 4.14 17.90 2.82
C TYR A 64 2.74 18.49 3.07
N ARG A 65 2.69 19.58 3.84
CA ARG A 65 1.46 20.36 4.08
C ARG A 65 1.40 21.63 3.26
N GLU A 66 0.18 22.10 3.04
CA GLU A 66 -0.09 23.38 2.41
C GLU A 66 0.63 24.52 3.15
N GLY A 67 1.29 25.40 2.37
CA GLY A 67 2.06 26.53 2.89
C GLY A 67 3.49 26.21 3.35
N PHE A 68 3.91 24.93 3.38
CA PHE A 68 5.32 24.57 3.61
C PHE A 68 6.06 24.41 2.28
N PRO A 69 7.26 25.00 2.09
CA PRO A 69 8.00 24.87 0.84
C PRO A 69 8.37 23.41 0.54
N VAL A 70 7.99 22.93 -0.65
CA VAL A 70 8.20 21.53 -1.07
C VAL A 70 9.69 21.20 -1.14
N GLU A 71 10.52 22.15 -1.60
CA GLU A 71 11.96 21.99 -1.69
C GLU A 71 12.60 21.73 -0.31
N LEU A 72 12.07 22.38 0.72
CA LEU A 72 12.50 22.12 2.10
C LEU A 72 11.97 20.77 2.58
N ALA A 73 10.72 20.42 2.27
CA ALA A 73 10.15 19.11 2.63
C ALA A 73 10.99 17.97 2.06
N ASP A 74 11.34 18.06 0.78
CA ASP A 74 12.21 17.09 0.08
C ASP A 74 13.61 17.06 0.69
N THR A 75 14.19 18.23 0.99
CA THR A 75 15.50 18.31 1.66
C THR A 75 15.47 17.62 3.02
N TYR A 76 14.43 17.85 3.84
CA TYR A 76 14.28 17.19 5.13
C TYR A 76 14.08 15.68 4.99
N ASN A 77 13.18 15.25 4.09
CA ASN A 77 12.87 13.86 3.87
C ASN A 77 14.09 13.06 3.36
N THR A 78 14.95 13.70 2.55
CA THR A 78 16.18 13.10 2.01
C THR A 78 17.43 13.30 2.88
N SER A 79 17.35 14.12 3.94
CA SER A 79 18.48 14.42 4.83
C SER A 79 18.94 13.23 5.69
N LEU A 80 18.06 12.24 5.90
CA LEU A 80 18.37 11.05 6.68
C LEU A 80 18.85 9.91 5.78
N PRO A 81 20.00 9.27 6.07
CA PRO A 81 20.40 8.06 5.37
C PRO A 81 19.32 6.97 5.48
N ASN A 82 19.07 6.22 4.40
CA ASN A 82 18.05 5.17 4.34
C ASN A 82 18.16 4.15 5.49
N ALA A 83 19.38 3.83 5.92
CA ALA A 83 19.63 2.94 7.06
C ALA A 83 19.07 3.49 8.38
N VAL A 84 19.18 4.81 8.61
CA VAL A 84 18.65 5.50 9.79
C VAL A 84 17.14 5.59 9.70
N LEU A 85 16.61 6.02 8.55
CA LEU A 85 15.17 6.09 8.31
C LEU A 85 14.49 4.75 8.58
N ARG A 86 15.06 3.65 8.06
CA ARG A 86 14.59 2.28 8.35
C ARG A 86 14.52 2.01 9.85
N ARG A 87 15.56 2.33 10.62
CA ARG A 87 15.57 2.10 12.09
C ARG A 87 14.51 2.91 12.82
N LEU A 88 14.22 4.14 12.37
CA LEU A 88 13.13 4.94 12.90
C LEU A 88 11.78 4.30 12.58
N SER A 89 11.56 3.88 11.33
CA SER A 89 10.33 3.23 10.89
C SER A 89 10.08 1.90 11.61
N GLN A 90 11.12 1.12 11.92
CA GLN A 90 11.00 -0.10 12.74
C GLN A 90 10.37 0.14 14.12
N ARG A 91 10.49 1.36 14.65
CA ARG A 91 9.91 1.72 15.95
C ARG A 91 8.50 2.26 15.82
N THR A 92 8.19 3.00 14.75
CA THR A 92 6.91 3.70 14.59
C THR A 92 5.85 2.86 13.88
N VAL A 93 6.23 2.06 12.88
CA VAL A 93 5.29 1.27 12.07
C VAL A 93 4.50 0.25 12.89
N PRO A 94 5.11 -0.53 13.80
CA PRO A 94 4.34 -1.44 14.65
C PRO A 94 3.35 -0.71 15.56
N VAL A 95 3.71 0.50 16.02
CA VAL A 95 2.80 1.32 16.85
C VAL A 95 1.59 1.73 16.03
N PHE A 96 1.79 2.30 14.84
CA PHE A 96 0.67 2.67 13.97
C PHE A 96 -0.23 1.50 13.59
N ALA A 97 0.35 0.33 13.33
CA ALA A 97 -0.39 -0.90 13.07
C ALA A 97 -1.28 -1.32 14.24
N GLN A 98 -0.82 -1.11 15.48
CA GLN A 98 -1.55 -1.46 16.70
C GLN A 98 -2.51 -0.36 17.20
N THR A 99 -2.37 0.87 16.70
CA THR A 99 -3.21 2.00 17.11
C THR A 99 -4.14 2.44 15.98
N ASN A 100 -3.60 3.10 14.97
CA ASN A 100 -4.37 3.81 13.95
C ASN A 100 -4.98 2.85 12.92
N ASP A 101 -4.22 1.83 12.53
CA ASP A 101 -4.62 0.91 11.47
C ASP A 101 -5.23 -0.38 12.02
N LYS A 102 -5.33 -0.52 13.35
CA LYS A 102 -5.73 -1.76 14.03
C LYS A 102 -7.04 -2.31 13.51
N ASP A 103 -8.08 -1.49 13.46
CA ASP A 103 -9.42 -1.93 13.05
C ASP A 103 -9.43 -2.43 11.59
N THR A 104 -8.67 -1.77 10.71
CA THR A 104 -8.53 -2.19 9.31
C THR A 104 -7.76 -3.50 9.20
N LEU A 105 -6.63 -3.61 9.91
CA LEU A 105 -5.79 -4.81 9.90
C LEU A 105 -6.50 -6.02 10.52
N ASP A 106 -7.23 -5.82 11.62
CA ASP A 106 -8.03 -6.87 12.26
C ASP A 106 -9.20 -7.31 11.36
N GLY A 107 -9.85 -6.35 10.69
CA GLY A 107 -10.90 -6.64 9.70
C GLY A 107 -10.40 -7.48 8.53
N LEU A 108 -9.22 -7.14 8.00
CA LEU A 108 -8.54 -7.92 6.96
C LEU A 108 -8.15 -9.32 7.45
N ALA A 109 -7.57 -9.43 8.64
CA ALA A 109 -7.21 -10.71 9.23
C ALA A 109 -8.43 -11.62 9.44
N LYS A 110 -9.57 -11.07 9.86
CA LYS A 110 -10.83 -11.81 10.07
C LYS A 110 -11.33 -12.50 8.82
N VAL A 111 -11.12 -11.92 7.64
CA VAL A 111 -11.48 -12.51 6.34
C VAL A 111 -10.34 -13.34 5.71
N GLY A 112 -9.25 -13.55 6.45
CA GLY A 112 -8.09 -14.34 6.00
C GLY A 112 -7.14 -13.61 5.07
N PHE A 113 -7.27 -12.29 4.91
CA PHE A 113 -6.33 -11.49 4.12
C PHE A 113 -5.00 -11.35 4.86
N LYS A 114 -3.90 -11.74 4.21
CA LYS A 114 -2.58 -11.80 4.83
C LYS A 114 -1.88 -10.46 4.73
N THR A 115 -1.69 -9.79 5.86
CA THR A 115 -0.90 -8.55 5.93
C THR A 115 0.52 -8.81 6.44
N ASN A 116 1.40 -7.83 6.27
CA ASN A 116 2.73 -7.81 6.88
C ASN A 116 3.10 -6.37 7.26
N LEU A 117 4.22 -6.18 7.96
CA LEU A 117 4.76 -4.86 8.34
C LEU A 117 5.90 -4.40 7.42
N SER A 118 5.98 -4.95 6.20
CA SER A 118 7.09 -4.84 5.25
C SER A 118 8.40 -5.53 5.69
N PRO A 119 9.45 -5.60 4.84
CA PRO A 119 10.78 -6.01 5.25
C PRO A 119 11.25 -5.28 6.51
N HIS A 120 11.76 -6.05 7.47
CA HIS A 120 12.26 -5.56 8.75
C HIS A 120 11.23 -4.88 9.66
N GLY A 121 9.94 -4.88 9.32
CA GLY A 121 8.90 -4.19 10.09
C GLY A 121 8.95 -2.67 9.96
N ALA A 122 9.45 -2.15 8.83
CA ALA A 122 9.77 -0.73 8.64
C ALA A 122 8.84 0.01 7.66
N GLY A 123 7.65 -0.55 7.39
CA GLY A 123 6.61 0.08 6.55
C GLY A 123 7.01 0.35 5.10
N ILE A 124 6.61 1.51 4.57
CA ILE A 124 6.67 1.79 3.14
C ILE A 124 8.10 2.02 2.61
N PHE A 125 9.02 2.53 3.43
CA PHE A 125 10.33 2.97 2.94
C PHE A 125 11.20 1.85 2.37
N PRO A 126 11.36 0.67 3.03
CA PRO A 126 12.07 -0.44 2.41
C PRO A 126 11.41 -0.96 1.13
N LEU A 127 10.07 -0.93 1.05
CA LEU A 127 9.36 -1.34 -0.18
C LEU A 127 9.69 -0.38 -1.32
N PHE A 128 9.70 0.92 -1.05
CA PHE A 128 10.03 1.92 -2.04
C PHE A 128 11.51 1.90 -2.45
N PHE A 129 12.44 1.98 -1.50
CA PHE A 129 13.86 2.13 -1.80
C PHE A 129 14.53 0.81 -2.23
N ASP A 130 14.11 -0.34 -1.71
CA ASP A 130 14.76 -1.61 -2.03
C ASP A 130 14.10 -2.33 -3.21
N ARG A 131 12.80 -2.10 -3.43
CA ARG A 131 11.99 -2.86 -4.42
C ARG A 131 11.27 -1.99 -5.45
N GLY A 132 11.23 -0.67 -5.28
CA GLY A 132 10.45 0.22 -6.15
C GLY A 132 8.93 0.10 -5.98
N GLY A 133 8.47 -0.55 -4.89
CA GLY A 133 7.06 -0.82 -4.61
C GLY A 133 6.84 -2.19 -3.96
N GLY A 134 5.60 -2.45 -3.56
CA GLY A 134 5.20 -3.74 -2.96
C GLY A 134 4.00 -3.63 -2.04
#